data_AF-A0A929IBL8-F1
#
_entry.id   AF-A0A929IBL8-F1
#
_cell.length_a   1.000
_cell.length_b   1.000
_cell.length_c   1.000
_cell.angle_alpha   90.00
_cell.angle_beta   90.00
_cell.angle_gamma   90.00
#
_symmetry.space_group_name_H-M   'P 1'
#
loop_
_entity.id
_entity.type
_entity.pdbx_description
1 polymer ?
#
loop_
_entity_poly.entity_id
_entity_poly.type
_entity_poly.pdbx_seq_one_letter_code
_entity_poly.pdbx_strand_id
1 'polypeptide(L)'
;MSKLAKLEAGSPKTGGNKVVGRGIIIVNLGTPEDLDKKSVRKFLAQFLSDRRVVNLPRLLWLAVLYLLILPFRSGKTLEIYRQVWMPEGSPLRVYSTRMVAKVATQMPADHVRLAMRYGEPSIESVLQQFA
;
A
#
# COMPACT_ATOMS: atom_id res chain seq x y z
N MET A 1 36.75 -6.41 -25.00
CA MET A 1 36.55 -5.73 -23.71
C MET A 1 36.49 -4.21 -23.87
N SER A 2 35.45 -3.66 -24.52
CA SER A 2 35.30 -2.20 -24.68
C SER A 2 33.87 -1.87 -25.15
N LYS A 3 32.87 -2.10 -24.27
CA LYS A 3 31.48 -1.66 -24.54
C LYS A 3 30.53 -1.66 -23.33
N LEU A 4 31.03 -1.50 -22.10
CA LEU A 4 30.19 -1.49 -20.89
C LEU A 4 30.37 -0.25 -20.00
N ALA A 5 31.04 0.81 -20.47
CA ALA A 5 31.28 2.03 -19.69
C ALA A 5 30.47 3.25 -20.16
N LYS A 6 29.28 3.05 -20.72
CA LYS A 6 28.43 4.17 -21.20
C LYS A 6 26.95 3.88 -21.06
N LEU A 7 26.48 3.79 -19.82
CA LEU A 7 25.06 3.76 -19.46
C LEU A 7 24.84 4.39 -18.08
N GLU A 8 25.53 5.50 -17.83
CA GLU A 8 25.08 6.52 -16.90
C GLU A 8 24.70 7.77 -17.70
N ALA A 9 23.68 8.48 -17.23
CA ALA A 9 23.10 9.72 -17.76
C ALA A 9 21.99 9.56 -18.83
N GLY A 10 20.77 9.44 -18.31
CA GLY A 10 19.53 9.69 -19.04
C GLY A 10 18.38 10.06 -18.09
N SER A 11 18.62 10.93 -17.11
CA SER A 11 17.51 11.51 -16.32
C SER A 11 16.58 12.28 -17.26
N PRO A 12 15.26 12.06 -17.21
CA PRO A 12 14.34 12.79 -18.07
C PRO A 12 14.38 14.26 -17.68
N LYS A 13 14.73 15.12 -18.65
CA LYS A 13 14.68 16.56 -18.50
C LYS A 13 13.21 17.00 -18.42
N THR A 14 12.70 17.13 -17.20
CA THR A 14 11.39 17.73 -16.96
C THR A 14 11.50 19.23 -17.25
N GLY A 15 10.82 19.69 -18.30
CA GLY A 15 10.70 21.10 -18.66
C GLY A 15 10.24 21.95 -17.49
N GLY A 16 10.81 23.15 -17.38
CA GLY A 16 10.64 24.09 -16.29
C GLY A 16 9.23 24.64 -16.18
N ASN A 17 8.35 23.89 -15.54
CA ASN A 17 7.28 24.49 -14.76
C ASN A 17 7.80 24.58 -13.33
N LYS A 18 7.78 25.79 -12.75
CA LYS A 18 8.21 26.01 -11.36
C LYS A 18 7.26 25.20 -10.48
N VAL A 19 7.69 24.01 -10.04
CA VAL A 19 6.86 23.13 -9.23
C VAL A 19 6.64 23.82 -7.89
N VAL A 20 5.46 24.42 -7.72
CA VAL A 20 4.93 24.80 -6.42
C VAL A 20 4.89 23.50 -5.59
N GLY A 21 5.68 23.42 -4.51
CA GLY A 21 5.78 22.30 -3.55
C GLY A 21 5.59 20.88 -4.12
N ARG A 22 6.68 20.11 -4.35
CA ARG A 22 6.56 18.70 -4.78
C ARG A 22 6.26 17.78 -3.59
N GLY A 23 5.02 17.30 -3.47
CA GLY A 23 4.64 16.16 -2.62
C GLY A 23 4.85 14.81 -3.32
N ILE A 24 5.22 13.77 -2.57
CA ILE A 24 5.40 12.39 -3.03
C ILE A 24 4.57 11.47 -2.13
N ILE A 25 3.75 10.64 -2.77
CA ILE A 25 2.99 9.59 -2.11
C ILE A 25 3.52 8.24 -2.59
N ILE A 26 4.03 7.46 -1.65
CA ILE A 26 4.37 6.06 -1.88
C ILE A 26 3.09 5.26 -1.62
N VAL A 27 2.55 4.66 -2.67
CA VAL A 27 1.30 3.87 -2.59
C VAL A 27 1.63 2.39 -2.58
N ASN A 28 1.00 1.66 -1.67
CA ASN A 28 1.06 0.20 -1.65
C ASN A 28 -0.34 -0.41 -1.52
N LEU A 29 -0.46 -1.74 -1.68
CA LEU A 29 -1.73 -2.45 -1.59
C LEU A 29 -2.35 -2.32 -0.19
N GLY A 30 -1.50 -2.34 0.83
CA GLY A 30 -1.92 -2.31 2.22
C GLY A 30 -1.98 -3.68 2.87
N THR A 31 -2.38 -3.68 4.13
CA THR A 31 -2.21 -4.80 5.06
C THR A 31 -3.18 -4.63 6.22
N PRO A 32 -3.54 -5.70 6.95
CA PRO A 32 -4.27 -5.56 8.20
C PRO A 32 -3.59 -4.58 9.15
N GLU A 33 -4.40 -3.77 9.83
CA GLU A 33 -3.95 -2.78 10.82
C GLU A 33 -3.23 -3.50 11.96
N ASP A 34 -3.88 -4.52 12.53
CA ASP A 34 -3.37 -5.34 13.61
C ASP A 34 -3.44 -6.84 13.30
N LEU A 35 -2.74 -7.63 14.14
CA LEU A 35 -2.69 -9.09 14.07
C LEU A 35 -3.90 -9.74 14.77
N ASP A 36 -5.10 -9.37 14.34
CA ASP A 36 -6.34 -9.91 14.86
C ASP A 36 -7.35 -10.22 13.75
N LYS A 37 -8.35 -11.05 14.07
CA LYS A 37 -9.32 -11.53 13.09
C LYS A 37 -10.18 -10.41 12.50
N LYS A 38 -10.50 -9.36 13.27
CA LYS A 38 -11.30 -8.22 12.83
C LYS A 38 -10.50 -7.37 11.83
N SER A 39 -9.24 -7.07 12.13
CA SER A 39 -8.35 -6.33 11.22
C SER A 39 -8.13 -7.07 9.90
N VAL A 40 -7.85 -8.38 9.96
CA VAL A 40 -7.73 -9.22 8.77
C VAL A 40 -9.03 -9.25 7.97
N ARG A 41 -10.19 -9.41 8.65
CA ARG A 41 -11.50 -9.41 7.99
C ARG A 41 -11.78 -8.08 7.30
N LYS A 42 -11.49 -6.94 7.95
CA LYS A 42 -11.67 -5.59 7.39
C LYS A 42 -10.82 -5.41 6.14
N PHE A 43 -9.54 -5.76 6.19
CA PHE A 43 -8.63 -5.71 5.05
C PHE A 43 -9.12 -6.59 3.89
N LEU A 44 -9.45 -7.86 4.16
CA LEU A 44 -9.96 -8.78 3.13
C LEU A 44 -11.27 -8.30 2.50
N ALA A 45 -12.17 -7.71 3.30
CA ALA A 45 -13.42 -7.16 2.79
C ALA A 45 -13.17 -6.01 1.81
N GLN A 46 -12.26 -5.09 2.14
CA GLN A 46 -11.88 -3.99 1.24
C GLN A 46 -11.19 -4.50 -0.02
N PHE A 47 -10.22 -5.41 0.13
CA PHE A 47 -9.45 -5.95 -1.00
C PHE A 47 -10.32 -6.75 -1.98
N LEU A 48 -11.12 -7.67 -1.47
CA LEU A 48 -11.91 -8.59 -2.30
C LEU A 48 -13.23 -7.97 -2.79
N SER A 49 -13.66 -6.83 -2.26
CA SER A 49 -14.82 -6.10 -2.79
C SER A 49 -14.48 -5.21 -3.99
N ASP A 50 -13.19 -4.98 -4.28
CA ASP A 50 -12.77 -4.19 -5.43
C ASP A 50 -13.05 -4.94 -6.74
N ARG A 51 -13.81 -4.30 -7.64
CA ARG A 51 -14.15 -4.82 -8.98
C ARG A 51 -12.94 -5.05 -9.86
N ARG A 52 -11.82 -4.37 -9.59
CA ARG A 52 -10.55 -4.56 -10.29
C ARG A 52 -9.85 -5.85 -9.86
N VAL A 53 -10.18 -6.39 -8.69
CA VAL A 53 -9.62 -7.63 -8.16
C VAL A 53 -10.50 -8.83 -8.53
N VAL A 54 -11.82 -8.67 -8.46
CA VAL A 54 -12.77 -9.74 -8.80
C VAL A 54 -13.78 -9.28 -9.84
N ASN A 55 -13.75 -9.93 -11.01
CA ASN A 55 -14.63 -9.65 -12.14
C ASN A 55 -15.84 -10.59 -12.19
N LEU A 56 -16.67 -10.57 -11.14
CA LEU A 56 -17.92 -11.35 -11.05
C LEU A 56 -19.11 -10.40 -10.83
N PRO A 57 -20.36 -10.83 -11.12
CA PRO A 57 -21.55 -10.03 -10.83
C PRO A 57 -21.58 -9.59 -9.36
N ARG A 58 -21.65 -8.27 -9.13
CA ARG A 58 -21.39 -7.67 -7.81
C ARG A 58 -22.27 -8.26 -6.71
N LEU A 59 -23.56 -8.45 -6.97
CA LEU A 59 -24.49 -8.93 -5.95
C LEU A 59 -24.18 -10.36 -5.51
N LEU A 60 -23.94 -11.25 -6.47
CA LEU A 60 -23.56 -12.64 -6.21
C LEU A 60 -22.22 -12.72 -5.49
N TRP A 61 -21.24 -11.94 -5.94
CA TRP A 61 -19.91 -11.95 -5.33
C TRP A 61 -19.91 -11.40 -3.91
N LEU A 62 -20.60 -10.29 -3.65
CA LEU A 62 -20.66 -9.74 -2.29
C LEU A 62 -21.38 -10.69 -1.33
N ALA A 63 -22.43 -11.39 -1.78
CA ALA A 63 -23.07 -12.43 -0.98
C ALA A 63 -22.07 -13.55 -0.62
N VAL A 64 -21.35 -14.09 -1.61
CA VAL A 64 -20.31 -15.11 -1.38
C VAL A 64 -19.18 -14.59 -0.48
N LEU A 65 -18.74 -13.35 -0.69
CA LEU A 65 -17.67 -12.72 0.08
C LEU A 65 -18.04 -12.62 1.56
N TYR A 66 -19.20 -12.05 1.88
CA TYR A 66 -19.59 -11.79 3.27
C TYR A 66 -20.10 -13.03 3.99
N LEU A 67 -20.75 -13.97 3.29
CA LEU A 67 -21.33 -15.19 3.88
C LEU A 67 -20.34 -16.34 3.99
N LEU A 68 -19.46 -16.53 3.00
CA LEU A 68 -18.56 -17.67 2.94
C LEU A 68 -17.10 -17.24 3.13
N ILE A 69 -16.59 -16.35 2.29
CA ILE A 69 -15.15 -16.08 2.25
C ILE A 69 -14.68 -15.43 3.55
N LEU A 70 -15.29 -14.34 3.99
CA LEU A 70 -14.81 -13.61 5.16
C LEU A 70 -14.88 -14.44 6.46
N PRO A 71 -15.96 -15.19 6.79
CA PRO A 71 -15.99 -16.03 8.00
C PRO A 71 -14.92 -17.13 8.01
N PHE A 72 -14.74 -17.85 6.90
CA PHE A 72 -13.83 -18.99 6.84
C PHE A 72 -12.37 -18.60 6.56
N ARG A 73 -12.14 -17.65 5.64
CA ARG A 73 -10.79 -17.28 5.19
C ARG A 73 -10.05 -16.40 6.19
N SER A 74 -10.75 -15.52 6.93
CA SER A 74 -10.08 -14.58 7.85
C SER A 74 -9.25 -15.29 8.91
N GLY A 75 -9.72 -16.44 9.43
CA GLY A 75 -8.97 -17.23 10.41
C GLY A 75 -7.69 -17.85 9.81
N LYS A 76 -7.81 -18.47 8.63
CA LYS A 76 -6.66 -19.05 7.92
C LYS A 76 -5.63 -17.99 7.53
N THR A 77 -6.10 -16.83 7.07
CA THR A 77 -5.24 -15.70 6.69
C THR A 77 -4.55 -15.09 7.92
N LEU A 78 -5.22 -15.00 9.07
CA LEU A 78 -4.60 -14.55 10.31
C LEU A 78 -3.40 -15.42 10.69
N GLU A 79 -3.51 -16.74 10.57
CA GLU A 79 -2.40 -17.65 10.89
C GLU A 79 -1.19 -17.42 9.98
N ILE A 80 -1.42 -17.17 8.69
CA ILE A 80 -0.33 -16.80 7.77
C ILE A 80 0.31 -15.48 8.18
N TYR A 81 -0.49 -14.47 8.54
CA TYR A 81 0.05 -13.19 9.00
C TYR A 81 0.86 -13.35 10.29
N ARG A 82 0.45 -14.25 11.20
CA ARG A 82 1.18 -14.50 12.47
C ARG A 82 2.60 -15.01 12.22
N GLN A 83 2.78 -15.87 11.23
CA GLN A 83 4.09 -16.46 10.92
C GLN A 83 5.13 -15.43 10.46
N VAL A 84 4.67 -14.31 9.88
CA VAL A 84 5.54 -13.27 9.32
C VAL A 84 5.41 -11.93 10.04
N TRP A 85 4.65 -11.88 11.15
CA TRP A 85 4.42 -10.61 11.85
C TRP A 85 5.70 -10.13 12.53
N MET A 86 6.02 -8.85 12.38
CA MET A 86 7.15 -8.23 13.06
C MET A 86 6.68 -7.54 14.35
N PRO A 87 7.58 -7.28 15.31
CA PRO A 87 7.24 -6.51 16.52
C PRO A 87 6.58 -5.15 16.21
N GLU A 88 6.98 -4.51 15.11
CA GLU A 88 6.47 -3.20 14.70
C GLU A 88 5.22 -3.27 13.80
N GLY A 89 4.75 -4.48 13.44
CA GLY A 89 3.57 -4.70 12.61
C GLY A 89 3.81 -5.61 11.40
N SER A 90 2.92 -5.52 10.41
CA SER A 90 3.10 -6.28 9.17
C SER A 90 4.39 -5.89 8.44
N PRO A 91 5.14 -6.83 7.84
CA PRO A 91 6.36 -6.53 7.09
C PRO A 91 6.18 -5.45 6.02
N LEU A 92 5.06 -5.51 5.27
CA LEU A 92 4.77 -4.53 4.22
C LEU A 92 4.72 -3.10 4.78
N ARG A 93 4.02 -2.89 5.89
CA ARG A 93 3.93 -1.60 6.57
C ARG A 93 5.29 -1.17 7.11
N VAL A 94 6.00 -2.06 7.81
CA VAL A 94 7.31 -1.77 8.40
C VAL A 94 8.32 -1.33 7.32
N TYR A 95 8.46 -2.11 6.25
CA TYR A 95 9.40 -1.77 5.18
C TYR A 95 8.96 -0.56 4.37
N SER A 96 7.66 -0.35 4.16
CA SER A 96 7.17 0.85 3.47
C SER A 96 7.44 2.12 4.29
N THR A 97 7.25 2.09 5.60
CA THR A 97 7.59 3.21 6.49
C THR A 97 9.10 3.49 6.48
N ARG A 98 9.94 2.45 6.55
CA ARG A 98 11.40 2.59 6.44
C ARG A 98 11.81 3.16 5.09
N MET A 99 11.13 2.77 4.01
CA MET A 99 11.36 3.33 2.67
C MET A 99 10.99 4.81 2.60
N VAL A 100 9.85 5.22 3.15
CA VAL A 100 9.47 6.64 3.27
C VAL A 100 10.54 7.42 4.02
N ALA A 101 10.99 6.92 5.18
CA ALA A 101 12.04 7.58 5.96
C ALA A 101 13.34 7.74 5.17
N LYS A 102 13.73 6.73 4.38
CA LYS A 102 14.92 6.81 3.51
C LYS A 102 14.76 7.79 2.36
N VAL A 103 13.59 7.88 1.74
CA VAL A 103 13.34 8.85 0.66
C VAL A 103 13.31 10.27 1.23
N ALA A 104 12.75 10.44 2.42
CA ALA A 104 12.71 11.69 3.15
C ALA A 104 14.08 12.22 3.60
N THR A 105 15.19 11.47 3.45
CA THR A 105 16.54 12.03 3.67
C THR A 105 17.07 12.78 2.44
N GLN A 106 16.49 12.55 1.26
CA GLN A 106 16.92 13.13 -0.01
C GLN A 106 16.10 14.36 -0.41
N MET A 107 15.15 14.77 0.44
CA MET A 107 14.15 15.81 0.16
C MET A 107 13.45 16.21 1.47
N PRO A 108 12.81 17.38 1.57
CA PRO A 108 12.11 17.78 2.78
C PRO A 108 11.13 16.70 3.26
N ALA A 109 11.27 16.24 4.51
CA ALA A 109 10.51 15.11 5.05
C ALA A 109 8.99 15.33 5.03
N ASP A 110 8.56 16.58 5.09
CA ASP A 110 7.16 16.98 5.07
C ASP A 110 6.46 16.67 3.74
N HIS A 111 7.21 16.28 2.72
CA HIS A 111 6.68 16.03 1.39
C HIS A 111 6.48 14.55 1.05
N VAL A 112 6.98 13.59 1.85
CA VAL A 112 6.84 12.16 1.55
C VAL A 112 5.83 11.51 2.48
N ARG A 113 4.82 10.83 1.93
CA ARG A 113 3.80 10.11 2.70
C ARG A 113 3.59 8.69 2.19
N LEU A 114 3.22 7.78 3.08
CA LEU A 114 2.77 6.44 2.75
C LEU A 114 1.25 6.46 2.59
N ALA A 115 0.73 5.77 1.59
CA ALA A 115 -0.70 5.50 1.45
C ALA A 115 -0.94 4.03 1.11
N MET A 116 -2.06 3.50 1.60
CA MET A 116 -2.53 2.15 1.34
C MET A 116 -3.78 2.21 0.48
N ARG A 117 -3.86 1.32 -0.52
CA ARG A 117 -5.07 1.13 -1.32
C ARG A 117 -6.19 0.52 -0.48
N TYR A 118 -5.86 -0.45 0.37
CA TYR A 118 -6.77 -1.09 1.31
C TYR A 118 -6.17 -0.98 2.72
N GLY A 119 -6.95 -0.50 3.68
CA GLY A 119 -6.48 -0.18 5.02
C GLY A 119 -5.98 1.26 5.17
N GLU A 120 -5.30 1.52 6.28
CA GLU A 120 -4.83 2.85 6.66
C GLU A 120 -3.30 2.98 6.58
N PRO A 121 -2.78 4.18 6.31
CA PRO A 121 -3.51 5.40 5.93
C PRO A 121 -4.05 5.32 4.49
N SER A 122 -5.32 5.65 4.27
CA SER A 122 -5.92 5.60 2.92
C SER A 122 -5.35 6.67 1.97
N ILE A 123 -5.39 6.40 0.66
CA ILE A 123 -4.95 7.37 -0.37
C ILE A 123 -5.69 8.71 -0.24
N GLU A 124 -6.99 8.67 0.03
CA GLU A 124 -7.81 9.89 0.22
C GLU A 124 -7.34 10.70 1.43
N SER A 125 -7.17 10.04 2.59
CA SER A 125 -6.68 10.68 3.81
C SER A 125 -5.31 11.34 3.59
N VAL A 126 -4.42 10.68 2.85
CA VAL A 126 -3.08 11.20 2.58
C VAL A 126 -3.11 12.36 1.61
N LEU A 127 -3.97 12.32 0.58
CA LEU A 127 -4.15 13.44 -0.36
C LEU A 127 -4.65 14.70 0.36
N GLN A 128 -5.56 14.56 1.32
CA GLN A 128 -6.06 15.69 2.11
C GLN A 128 -4.97 16.36 2.98
N GLN A 129 -3.87 15.67 3.28
CA GLN A 129 -2.75 16.25 4.02
C GLN A 129 -1.86 17.16 3.15
N PHE A 130 -2.01 17.10 1.82
CA PHE A 130 -1.28 17.94 0.87
C PHE A 130 -2.12 19.10 0.30
N ALA A 131 -3.44 19.10 0.57
CA ALA A 131 -4.37 20.14 0.15
C ALA A 131 -4.31 21.34 1.10
#